data_AF-A0A345ZXS9-F1
#
_entry.id   AF-A0A345ZXS9-F1
#
_cell.length_a   1.000
_cell.length_b   1.000
_cell.length_c   1.000
_cell.angle_alpha   90.00
_cell.angle_beta   90.00
_cell.angle_gamma   90.00
#
_symmetry.space_group_name_H-M   'P 1'
#
loop_
_entity.id
_entity.type
_entity.pdbx_description
1 polymer ?
#
loop_
_entity_poly.entity_id
_entity_poly.type
_entity_poly.pdbx_seq_one_letter_code
_entity_poly.pdbx_strand_id
1 'polypeptide(L)'
;MTFGYDAVIEDSGNAARARERQALTLGIDLLKQVQSGGLPPTEETEALLYMRRLWTFFVQDLASPQNGLPEKLRAELISIGLWIIKEADRIREEKSTEVTDLVLINTVIRDSLT
;
A
#
# COMPACT_ATOMS: atom_id res chain seq x y z
N MET A 1 2.91 40.20 6.26
CA MET A 1 3.41 39.37 5.15
C MET A 1 3.50 37.95 5.67
N THR A 2 2.45 37.15 5.45
CA THR A 2 2.36 35.77 5.94
C THR A 2 2.06 34.89 4.73
N PHE A 3 3.02 34.83 3.81
CA PHE A 3 2.96 34.01 2.60
C PHE A 3 4.21 33.12 2.64
N GLY A 4 4.09 31.91 3.17
CA GLY A 4 5.24 30.99 3.21
C GLY A 4 5.07 29.73 4.04
N TYR A 5 4.27 29.75 5.11
CA TYR A 5 4.08 28.54 5.92
C TYR A 5 3.12 27.54 5.25
N ASP A 6 2.00 28.03 4.73
CA ASP A 6 0.98 27.18 4.09
C ASP A 6 1.49 26.51 2.80
N ALA A 7 2.27 27.23 1.98
CA ALA A 7 2.80 26.71 0.72
C ALA A 7 3.83 25.58 0.91
N VAL A 8 4.64 25.62 1.98
CA VAL A 8 5.66 24.59 2.26
C VAL A 8 5.02 23.31 2.82
N ILE A 9 3.96 23.44 3.63
CA ILE A 9 3.20 22.29 4.16
C ILE A 9 2.42 21.59 3.05
N GLU A 10 1.78 22.35 2.16
CA GLU A 10 1.01 21.81 1.03
C GLU A 10 1.90 21.04 0.04
N ASP A 11 3.08 21.58 -0.29
CA ASP A 11 4.08 20.89 -1.14
C ASP A 11 4.57 19.57 -0.51
N SER A 12 4.81 19.58 0.81
CA SER A 12 5.26 18.40 1.56
C SER A 12 4.19 17.29 1.60
N GLY A 13 2.92 17.66 1.78
CA GLY A 13 1.79 16.72 1.78
C GLY A 13 1.55 16.10 0.39
N ASN A 14 1.60 16.93 -0.66
CA ASN A 14 1.46 16.47 -2.04
C ASN A 14 2.60 15.52 -2.46
N ALA A 15 3.83 15.81 -2.04
CA ALA A 15 4.97 14.92 -2.25
C ALA A 15 4.83 13.58 -1.51
N ALA A 16 4.27 13.58 -0.29
CA ALA A 16 4.00 12.35 0.45
C ALA A 16 2.96 11.46 -0.26
N ARG A 17 1.83 12.04 -0.71
CA ARG A 17 0.80 11.33 -1.48
C ARG A 17 1.33 10.78 -2.81
N ALA A 18 2.18 11.54 -3.50
CA ALA A 18 2.83 11.07 -4.71
C ALA A 18 3.71 9.83 -4.46
N ARG A 19 4.46 9.80 -3.35
CA ARG A 19 5.29 8.64 -2.96
C ARG A 19 4.45 7.42 -2.60
N GLU A 20 3.36 7.61 -1.86
CA GLU A 20 2.41 6.52 -1.53
C GLU A 20 1.84 5.89 -2.80
N ARG A 21 1.39 6.71 -3.76
CA ARG A 21 0.89 6.24 -5.06
C ARG A 21 1.96 5.48 -5.85
N GLN A 22 3.19 5.96 -5.87
CA GLN A 22 4.29 5.29 -6.56
C GLN A 22 4.60 3.93 -5.92
N ALA A 23 4.64 3.85 -4.60
CA ALA A 23 4.88 2.59 -3.88
C ALA A 23 3.76 1.58 -4.13
N LEU A 24 2.49 2.01 -4.08
CA LEU A 24 1.35 1.15 -4.43
C LEU A 24 1.41 0.70 -5.89
N THR A 25 1.76 1.59 -6.82
CA THR A 25 1.89 1.25 -8.25
C THR A 25 2.92 0.16 -8.47
N LEU A 26 4.11 0.32 -7.90
CA LEU A 26 5.17 -0.70 -7.98
C LEU A 26 4.70 -2.05 -7.43
N GLY A 27 4.05 -2.04 -6.26
CA GLY A 27 3.51 -3.25 -5.66
C GLY A 27 2.43 -3.94 -6.50
N ILE A 28 1.52 -3.16 -7.09
CA ILE A 28 0.48 -3.68 -7.99
C ILE A 28 1.10 -4.32 -9.24
N ASP A 29 2.10 -3.68 -9.83
CA ASP A 29 2.76 -4.20 -11.02
C ASP A 29 3.51 -5.51 -10.74
N LEU A 30 4.18 -5.61 -9.59
CA LEU A 30 4.79 -6.86 -9.12
C LEU A 30 3.74 -7.97 -8.95
N LEU A 31 2.61 -7.69 -8.29
CA LEU A 31 1.55 -8.67 -8.12
C LEU A 31 0.93 -9.11 -9.45
N LYS A 32 0.78 -8.22 -10.43
CA LYS A 32 0.32 -8.60 -11.78
C LYS A 32 1.29 -9.54 -12.47
N GLN A 33 2.60 -9.36 -12.28
CA GLN A 33 3.60 -10.27 -12.83
C GLN A 33 3.56 -11.65 -12.16
N VAL A 34 3.28 -11.72 -10.85
CA VAL A 34 2.99 -12.98 -10.14
C VAL A 34 1.76 -13.66 -10.76
N GLN A 35 0.66 -12.90 -10.94
CA GLN A 35 -0.58 -13.42 -11.50
C GLN A 35 -0.41 -13.98 -12.93
N SER A 36 0.45 -13.35 -13.74
CA SER A 36 0.72 -13.82 -15.10
C SER A 36 1.70 -14.99 -15.18
N GLY A 37 2.25 -15.45 -14.06
CA GLY A 37 3.34 -16.44 -14.03
C GLY A 37 4.63 -15.93 -14.69
N GLY A 38 4.83 -14.62 -14.65
CA GLY A 38 5.95 -13.94 -15.32
C GLY A 38 7.24 -13.89 -14.49
N LEU A 39 7.18 -14.30 -13.22
CA LEU A 39 8.27 -14.22 -12.26
C LEU A 39 8.77 -15.61 -11.86
N PRO A 40 10.07 -15.77 -11.58
CA PRO A 40 10.56 -16.96 -10.88
C PRO A 40 10.06 -16.97 -9.43
N PRO A 41 9.97 -18.14 -8.76
CA PRO A 41 9.42 -18.26 -7.40
C PRO A 41 10.08 -17.36 -6.34
N THR A 42 11.37 -17.06 -6.50
CA THR A 42 12.09 -16.13 -5.63
C THR A 42 11.58 -14.70 -5.78
N GLU A 43 11.27 -14.27 -6.99
CA GLU A 43 10.75 -12.92 -7.26
C GLU A 43 9.26 -12.82 -6.90
N GLU A 44 8.48 -13.90 -7.05
CA GLU A 44 7.11 -13.97 -6.52
C GLU A 44 7.09 -13.77 -5.00
N THR A 45 8.03 -14.42 -4.31
CA THR A 45 8.18 -14.28 -2.86
C THR A 45 8.55 -12.84 -2.47
N GLU A 46 9.47 -12.21 -3.19
CA GLU A 46 9.83 -10.81 -2.95
C GLU A 46 8.69 -9.83 -3.25
N ALA A 47 7.85 -10.09 -4.26
CA ALA A 47 6.65 -9.30 -4.53
C ALA A 47 5.65 -9.32 -3.36
N LEU A 48 5.39 -10.51 -2.80
CA LEU A 48 4.52 -10.66 -1.63
C LEU A 48 5.13 -10.01 -0.38
N LEU A 49 6.45 -10.15 -0.17
CA LEU A 49 7.16 -9.48 0.92
C LEU A 49 7.15 -7.97 0.79
N TYR A 50 7.28 -7.44 -0.43
CA TYR A 50 7.15 -6.01 -0.72
C TYR A 50 5.78 -5.50 -0.28
N MET A 51 4.71 -6.18 -0.73
CA MET A 51 3.33 -5.80 -0.39
C MET A 51 3.10 -5.82 1.13
N ARG A 52 3.55 -6.88 1.79
CA ARG A 52 3.48 -7.01 3.26
C ARG A 52 4.19 -5.87 4.00
N ARG A 53 5.41 -5.52 3.57
CA ARG A 53 6.22 -4.44 4.18
C ARG A 53 5.57 -3.08 3.96
N LEU A 54 5.09 -2.81 2.75
CA LEU A 54 4.40 -1.57 2.40
C LEU A 54 3.18 -1.36 3.31
N TRP A 55 2.34 -2.37 3.46
CA TRP A 55 1.16 -2.29 4.31
C TRP A 55 1.47 -2.24 5.79
N THR A 56 2.58 -2.86 6.24
CA THR A 56 3.05 -2.70 7.62
C THR A 56 3.38 -1.23 7.90
N PHE A 57 4.06 -0.55 6.98
CA PHE A 57 4.36 0.88 7.11
C PHE A 57 3.09 1.75 7.09
N PHE A 58 2.15 1.48 6.17
CA PHE A 58 0.88 2.22 6.13
C PHE A 58 0.05 2.03 7.40
N VAL A 59 -0.05 0.81 7.93
CA VAL A 59 -0.79 0.57 9.18
C VAL A 59 -0.15 1.32 10.35
N GLN A 60 1.18 1.36 10.43
CA GLN A 60 1.89 2.14 11.46
C GLN A 60 1.62 3.63 11.35
N ASP A 61 1.64 4.19 10.13
CA ASP A 61 1.31 5.59 9.89
C ASP A 61 -0.16 5.90 10.22
N LEU A 62 -1.10 5.05 9.79
CA LEU A 62 -2.53 5.20 10.07
C LEU A 62 -2.86 5.09 11.57
N ALA A 63 -2.08 4.32 12.32
CA ALA A 63 -2.23 4.20 13.78
C ALA A 63 -1.68 5.42 14.54
N SER A 64 -0.91 6.28 13.88
CA SER A 64 -0.36 7.48 14.49
C SER A 64 -1.47 8.48 14.83
N PRO A 65 -1.51 9.04 16.06
CA PRO A 65 -2.46 10.10 16.39
C PRO A 65 -2.20 11.38 15.59
N GLN A 66 -1.00 11.54 15.02
CA GLN A 66 -0.65 12.65 14.12
C GLN A 66 -1.15 12.46 12.67
N ASN A 67 -1.69 11.29 12.31
CA ASN A 67 -2.23 11.06 10.98
C ASN A 67 -3.49 11.93 10.75
N GLY A 68 -3.48 12.71 9.68
CA GLY A 68 -4.51 13.72 9.37
C GLY A 68 -5.84 13.18 8.85
N LEU A 69 -6.01 11.86 8.71
CA LEU A 69 -7.27 11.28 8.25
C LEU A 69 -8.30 11.16 9.39
N PRO A 70 -9.61 11.21 9.08
CA PRO A 70 -10.67 10.94 10.06
C PRO A 70 -10.50 9.58 10.73
N GLU A 71 -10.74 9.50 12.04
CA GLU A 71 -10.53 8.28 12.83
C GLU A 71 -11.23 7.05 12.25
N LYS A 72 -12.50 7.21 11.82
CA LYS A 72 -13.28 6.14 11.19
C LYS A 72 -12.59 5.61 9.93
N LEU A 73 -12.10 6.50 9.07
CA LEU A 73 -11.42 6.12 7.83
C LEU A 73 -10.08 5.42 8.14
N ARG A 74 -9.34 5.89 9.14
CA ARG A 74 -8.11 5.20 9.59
C ARG A 74 -8.41 3.79 10.07
N ALA A 75 -9.46 3.58 10.87
CA ALA A 75 -9.84 2.27 11.36
C ALA A 75 -10.23 1.30 10.22
N GLU A 76 -10.96 1.79 9.21
CA GLU A 76 -11.30 1.01 8.02
C GLU A 76 -10.05 0.62 7.21
N LEU A 77 -9.15 1.58 6.94
CA LEU A 77 -7.90 1.33 6.23
C LEU A 77 -6.94 0.42 7.00
N ILE A 78 -6.86 0.54 8.32
CA ILE A 78 -6.07 -0.36 9.17
C ILE A 78 -6.61 -1.79 9.05
N SER A 79 -7.94 -1.97 9.09
CA SER A 79 -8.57 -3.29 8.95
C SER A 79 -8.23 -3.94 7.61
N ILE A 80 -8.29 -3.16 6.52
CA ILE A 80 -7.89 -3.61 5.18
C ILE A 80 -6.39 -3.94 5.14
N GLY A 81 -5.54 -3.07 5.68
CA GLY A 81 -4.09 -3.28 5.68
C GLY A 81 -3.67 -4.52 6.45
N LEU A 82 -4.30 -4.79 7.60
CA LEU A 82 -4.08 -6.02 8.37
C LEU A 82 -4.52 -7.26 7.60
N TRP A 83 -5.62 -7.19 6.84
CA TRP A 83 -6.04 -8.27 5.97
C TRP A 83 -5.04 -8.50 4.83
N ILE A 84 -4.56 -7.45 4.15
CA ILE A 84 -3.56 -7.56 3.08
C ILE A 84 -2.27 -8.21 3.57
N ILE A 85 -1.78 -7.81 4.76
CA ILE A 85 -0.58 -8.40 5.36
C ILE A 85 -0.76 -9.91 5.57
N LYS A 86 -1.89 -10.32 6.14
CA LYS A 86 -2.20 -11.75 6.38
C LYS A 86 -2.35 -12.53 5.09
N GLU A 87 -3.01 -11.93 4.10
CA GLU A 87 -3.26 -12.55 2.81
C GLU A 87 -1.96 -12.76 2.02
N ALA A 88 -1.06 -11.77 2.02
CA ALA A 88 0.25 -11.91 1.41
C ALA A 88 1.11 -13.00 2.10
N ASP A 89 1.05 -13.09 3.43
CA ASP A 89 1.73 -14.16 4.18
C ASP A 89 1.13 -15.54 3.85
N ARG A 90 -0.20 -15.67 3.78
CA ARG A 90 -0.91 -16.90 3.41
C ARG A 90 -0.50 -17.39 2.02
N ILE A 91 -0.59 -16.53 1.00
CA ILE A 91 -0.26 -16.88 -0.39
C ILE A 91 1.19 -17.37 -0.48
N ARG A 92 2.12 -16.72 0.23
CA ARG A 92 3.53 -17.13 0.28
C ARG A 92 3.71 -18.51 0.92
N GLU A 93 3.05 -18.76 2.05
CA GLU A 93 3.13 -20.03 2.78
C GLU A 93 2.55 -21.19 1.98
N GLU A 94 1.44 -20.95 1.27
CA GLU A 94 0.78 -21.92 0.40
C GLU A 94 1.49 -22.11 -0.94
N LYS A 95 2.49 -21.26 -1.28
CA LYS A 95 3.14 -21.19 -2.60
C LYS A 95 2.12 -21.02 -3.73
N SER A 96 1.10 -20.22 -3.48
CA SER A 96 0.03 -19.89 -4.43
C SER A 96 0.41 -18.65 -5.24
N THR A 97 -0.19 -18.52 -6.43
CA THR A 97 -0.11 -17.31 -7.27
C THR A 97 -1.45 -16.58 -7.37
N GLU A 98 -2.43 -16.97 -6.55
CA GLU A 98 -3.76 -16.37 -6.47
C GLU A 98 -3.72 -15.01 -5.75
N VAL A 99 -3.26 -13.98 -6.46
CA VAL A 99 -3.08 -12.60 -5.96
C VAL A 99 -4.17 -11.64 -6.43
N THR A 100 -5.24 -12.14 -7.05
CA THR A 100 -6.30 -11.33 -7.69
C THR A 100 -6.91 -10.30 -6.74
N ASP A 101 -7.24 -10.71 -5.51
CA ASP A 101 -7.84 -9.82 -4.52
C ASP A 101 -6.85 -8.75 -4.04
N LEU A 102 -5.56 -9.12 -3.89
CA LEU A 102 -4.50 -8.18 -3.56
C LEU A 102 -4.35 -7.10 -4.65
N VAL A 103 -4.35 -7.50 -5.93
CA VAL A 103 -4.28 -6.56 -7.07
C VAL A 103 -5.49 -5.63 -7.07
N LEU A 104 -6.70 -6.16 -6.92
CA LEU A 104 -7.94 -5.41 -6.95
C LEU A 104 -7.97 -4.35 -5.85
N ILE A 105 -7.77 -4.75 -4.60
CA ILE A 105 -7.90 -3.87 -3.44
C ILE A 105 -6.82 -2.78 -3.49
N ASN A 106 -5.57 -3.13 -3.81
CA ASN A 106 -4.50 -2.14 -3.91
C ASN A 106 -4.74 -1.14 -5.05
N THR A 107 -5.33 -1.58 -6.17
CA THR A 107 -5.70 -0.69 -7.29
C THR A 107 -6.76 0.31 -6.84
N VAL A 108 -7.84 -0.14 -6.19
CA VAL A 108 -8.89 0.74 -5.68
C VAL A 108 -8.32 1.76 -4.68
N ILE A 109 -7.45 1.32 -3.77
CA ILE A 109 -6.85 2.20 -2.76
C ILE A 109 -5.94 3.23 -3.40
N ARG A 110 -5.05 2.82 -4.31
CA ARG A 110 -4.19 3.75 -5.06
C ARG A 110 -5.01 4.80 -5.80
N ASP A 111 -6.08 4.39 -6.48
CA ASP A 111 -6.90 5.27 -7.31
C ASP A 111 -7.76 6.23 -6.46
N SER A 112 -8.01 5.90 -5.19
CA SER A 112 -8.66 6.80 -4.22
C SER A 112 -7.74 7.89 -3.64
N LEU A 113 -6.41 7.74 -3.80
CA LEU A 113 -5.45 8.78 -3.43
C LEU A 113 -5.45 9.86 -4.54
N THR A 114 -6.39 10.79 -4.49
CA THR A 114 -6.44 11.97 -5.39
C THR A 114 -5.34 12.97 -5.07
#